data_AF-A7GJN1-F1
#
_entry.id   AF-A7GJN1-F1
#
_cell.length_a   1.000
_cell.length_b   1.000
_cell.length_c   1.000
_cell.angle_alpha   90.00
_cell.angle_beta   90.00
_cell.angle_gamma   90.00
#
_symmetry.space_group_name_H-M   'P 1'
#
loop_
_entity.id
_entity.type
_entity.pdbx_description
1 polymer ?
#
loop_
_entity_poly.entity_id
_entity_poly.type
_entity_poly.pdbx_seq_one_letter_code
_entity_poly.pdbx_strand_id
1 'polypeptide(L)'
;MISKTIIDTSIPDNISTLRDILCTELYYAFKSNREIVIVCIGTDRSTGDSLGPLVGEKLKFLIRGRVTLFGNLENPVHAKNLKETISIIDSKYKNPYIIAIDACLGSIQNIGKIIVDRKPLYPGSAVNKDLPAIGDLSINGVVNISGAMEFMVLQNTRLYTVMNLANYISKAIYHSIIKTLGSKKNSFNIENI
;
A
#
# COMPACT_ATOMS: atom_id res chain seq x y z
N MET A 1 15.17 10.10 14.05
CA MET A 1 14.14 10.30 13.00
C MET A 1 13.08 9.24 13.19
N ILE A 2 11.83 9.63 13.42
CA ILE A 2 10.73 8.67 13.63
C ILE A 2 10.42 8.04 12.26
N SER A 3 10.81 6.77 12.05
CA SER A 3 10.61 6.07 10.78
C SER A 3 9.17 5.62 10.53
N LYS A 4 8.38 5.56 11.62
CA LYS A 4 7.06 4.94 11.68
C LYS A 4 5.99 5.93 12.12
N THR A 5 4.97 6.11 11.28
CA THR A 5 3.81 6.98 11.56
C THR A 5 2.56 6.13 11.71
N ILE A 6 1.74 6.42 12.72
CA ILE A 6 0.44 5.77 12.93
C ILE A 6 -0.65 6.80 12.66
N ILE A 7 -1.59 6.45 11.81
CA ILE A 7 -2.65 7.34 11.31
C ILE A 7 -3.99 6.76 11.69
N ASP A 8 -4.78 7.52 12.44
CA ASP A 8 -6.15 7.13 12.80
C ASP A 8 -7.11 7.51 11.66
N THR A 9 -7.78 6.51 11.09
CA THR A 9 -8.70 6.72 9.95
C THR A 9 -10.08 7.21 10.37
N SER A 10 -10.41 7.18 11.67
CA SER A 10 -11.66 7.75 12.19
C SER A 10 -11.67 9.29 12.16
N ILE A 11 -10.49 9.90 12.00
CA ILE A 11 -10.31 11.36 11.91
C ILE A 11 -10.16 11.74 10.42
N PRO A 12 -11.14 12.44 9.82
CA PRO A 12 -11.14 12.71 8.37
C PRO A 12 -9.92 13.50 7.87
N ASP A 13 -9.45 14.50 8.63
CA ASP A 13 -8.35 15.39 8.22
C ASP A 13 -7.00 14.67 8.09
N ASN A 14 -6.84 13.51 8.74
CA ASN A 14 -5.60 12.73 8.70
C ASN A 14 -5.30 12.14 7.31
N ILE A 15 -6.25 12.16 6.37
CA ILE A 15 -6.00 11.64 5.01
C ILE A 15 -4.92 12.47 4.32
N SER A 16 -4.86 13.76 4.66
CA SER A 16 -3.83 14.68 4.22
C SER A 16 -2.44 14.23 4.69
N THR A 17 -2.32 13.68 5.91
CA THR A 17 -1.05 13.19 6.46
C THR A 17 -0.49 12.03 5.64
N LEU A 18 -1.29 10.99 5.37
CA LEU A 18 -0.84 9.87 4.52
C LEU A 18 -0.50 10.36 3.11
N ARG A 19 -1.37 11.20 2.53
CA ARG A 19 -1.15 11.79 1.21
C ARG A 19 0.17 12.56 1.15
N ASP A 20 0.47 13.39 2.14
CA ASP A 20 1.64 14.28 2.11
C ASP A 20 2.94 13.50 2.33
N ILE A 21 2.93 12.48 3.20
CA ILE A 21 4.04 11.50 3.30
C ILE A 21 4.29 10.88 1.92
N LEU A 22 3.25 10.35 1.27
CA LEU A 22 3.36 9.73 -0.04
C LEU A 22 3.83 10.73 -1.11
N CYS A 23 3.35 11.98 -1.09
CA CYS A 23 3.80 13.01 -2.03
C CYS A 23 5.32 13.22 -1.92
N THR A 24 5.85 13.31 -0.70
CA THR A 24 7.29 13.45 -0.47
C THR A 24 8.06 12.27 -1.02
N GLU A 25 7.67 11.03 -0.71
CA GLU A 25 8.35 9.83 -1.21
C GLU A 25 8.30 9.75 -2.74
N LEU A 26 7.11 9.93 -3.32
CA LEU A 26 6.91 9.87 -4.76
C LEU A 26 7.69 10.97 -5.48
N TYR A 27 7.77 12.18 -4.91
CA TYR A 27 8.57 13.27 -5.49
C TYR A 27 10.04 12.87 -5.62
N TYR A 28 10.64 12.31 -4.57
CA TYR A 28 12.03 11.86 -4.61
C TYR A 28 12.22 10.68 -5.57
N ALA A 29 11.31 9.70 -5.57
CA ALA A 29 11.36 8.58 -6.50
C ALA A 29 11.32 9.04 -7.96
N PHE A 30 10.40 9.95 -8.32
CA PHE A 30 10.33 10.50 -9.68
C PHE A 30 11.53 11.37 -10.04
N LYS A 31 12.06 12.16 -9.09
CA LYS A 31 13.27 12.97 -9.30
C LYS A 31 14.50 12.09 -9.57
N SER A 32 14.59 10.94 -8.89
CA SER A 32 15.62 9.92 -9.10
C SER A 32 15.33 8.99 -10.29
N ASN A 33 14.34 9.32 -11.12
CA ASN A 33 13.97 8.53 -12.29
C ASN A 33 13.65 7.06 -11.98
N ARG A 34 13.08 6.76 -10.80
CA ARG A 34 12.59 5.44 -10.42
C ARG A 34 11.14 5.28 -10.87
N GLU A 35 10.77 4.10 -11.35
CA GLU A 35 9.36 3.73 -11.55
C GLU A 35 8.70 3.41 -10.21
N ILE A 36 7.40 3.68 -10.09
CA ILE A 36 6.63 3.38 -8.89
C ILE A 36 5.94 2.04 -9.08
N VAL A 37 6.20 1.11 -8.17
CA VAL A 37 5.55 -0.20 -8.15
C VAL A 37 4.75 -0.31 -6.86
N ILE A 38 3.44 -0.44 -6.98
CA ILE A 38 2.55 -0.65 -5.83
C ILE A 38 2.28 -2.16 -5.75
N VAL A 39 2.56 -2.76 -4.60
CA VAL A 39 2.31 -4.18 -4.36
C VAL A 39 1.31 -4.33 -3.23
N CYS A 40 0.12 -4.75 -3.60
CA CYS A 40 -1.01 -4.96 -2.71
C CYS A 40 -1.08 -6.43 -2.31
N ILE A 41 -0.73 -6.72 -1.06
CA ILE A 41 -0.56 -8.08 -0.54
C ILE A 41 -1.80 -8.48 0.27
N GLY A 42 -2.24 -9.72 0.06
CA GLY A 42 -3.38 -10.32 0.72
C GLY A 42 -4.15 -11.26 -0.20
N THR A 43 -5.27 -11.79 0.30
CA THR A 43 -6.16 -12.67 -0.45
C THR A 43 -7.62 -12.23 -0.32
N ASP A 44 -8.38 -12.40 -1.40
CA ASP A 44 -9.83 -12.20 -1.44
C ASP A 44 -10.62 -13.30 -0.70
N ARG A 45 -9.94 -14.38 -0.28
CA ARG A 45 -10.55 -15.54 0.42
C ARG A 45 -10.61 -15.40 1.94
N SER A 46 -10.10 -14.31 2.51
CA SER A 46 -10.12 -14.04 3.95
C SER A 46 -10.44 -12.57 4.18
N THR A 47 -11.49 -12.28 4.94
CA THR A 47 -12.00 -10.91 5.06
C THR A 47 -10.92 -9.94 5.56
N GLY A 48 -10.21 -10.28 6.63
CA GLY A 48 -9.15 -9.44 7.19
C GLY A 48 -7.92 -9.32 6.30
N ASP A 49 -7.63 -10.35 5.51
CA ASP A 49 -6.48 -10.38 4.58
C ASP A 49 -6.83 -9.78 3.20
N SER A 50 -8.07 -9.37 2.97
CA SER A 50 -8.51 -8.82 1.69
C SER A 50 -8.13 -7.35 1.46
N LEU A 51 -7.48 -6.70 2.45
CA LEU A 51 -7.11 -5.29 2.38
C LEU A 51 -6.29 -4.96 1.12
N GLY A 52 -5.20 -5.69 0.87
CA GLY A 52 -4.36 -5.47 -0.31
C GLY A 52 -5.16 -5.58 -1.61
N PRO A 53 -5.76 -6.74 -1.93
CA PRO A 53 -6.58 -6.90 -3.13
C PRO A 53 -7.65 -5.82 -3.32
N LEU A 54 -8.31 -5.38 -2.25
CA LEU A 54 -9.30 -4.30 -2.28
C LEU A 54 -8.69 -2.93 -2.57
N VAL A 55 -7.52 -2.61 -1.98
CA VAL A 55 -6.78 -1.39 -2.32
C VAL A 55 -6.35 -1.42 -3.78
N GLY A 56 -5.82 -2.55 -4.25
CA GLY A 56 -5.41 -2.73 -5.63
C GLY A 56 -6.55 -2.56 -6.62
N GLU A 57 -7.69 -3.18 -6.34
CA GLU A 57 -8.90 -3.03 -7.17
C GLU A 57 -9.32 -1.57 -7.32
N LYS A 58 -9.24 -0.79 -6.22
CA LYS A 58 -9.53 0.65 -6.22
C LYS A 58 -8.47 1.49 -6.92
N LEU A 59 -7.27 0.98 -7.16
CA LEU A 59 -6.19 1.71 -7.80
C LEU A 59 -5.94 1.27 -9.25
N LYS A 60 -6.61 0.21 -9.75
CA LYS A 60 -6.31 -0.37 -11.07
C LYS A 60 -6.43 0.62 -12.25
N PHE A 61 -7.27 1.64 -12.13
CA PHE A 61 -7.43 2.67 -13.16
C PHE A 61 -6.29 3.69 -13.19
N LEU A 62 -5.45 3.75 -12.16
CA LEU A 62 -4.26 4.63 -12.09
C LEU A 62 -3.04 4.07 -12.83
N ILE A 63 -3.09 2.83 -13.31
CA ILE A 63 -1.97 2.16 -13.97
C ILE A 63 -1.70 2.83 -15.31
N ARG A 64 -0.84 3.86 -15.30
CA ARG A 64 -0.41 4.62 -16.49
C ARG A 64 0.98 5.18 -16.28
N GLY A 65 1.75 5.26 -17.37
CA GLY A 65 3.08 5.85 -17.37
C GLY A 65 4.03 5.10 -16.44
N ARG A 66 4.53 5.79 -15.40
CA ARG A 66 5.58 5.28 -14.50
C ARG A 66 5.04 4.61 -13.23
N VAL A 67 3.76 4.23 -13.21
CA VAL A 67 3.11 3.59 -12.06
C VAL A 67 2.58 2.24 -12.49
N THR A 68 3.03 1.18 -11.81
CA THR A 68 2.53 -0.19 -11.98
C THR A 68 1.89 -0.68 -10.67
N LEU A 69 0.88 -1.53 -10.78
CA LEU A 69 0.21 -2.19 -9.66
C LEU A 69 0.33 -3.72 -9.79
N PHE A 70 0.66 -4.39 -8.69
CA PHE A 70 0.54 -5.83 -8.51
C PHE A 70 -0.39 -6.10 -7.33
N GLY A 71 -1.28 -7.08 -7.46
CA GLY A 71 -2.29 -7.39 -6.46
C GLY A 71 -3.56 -6.57 -6.66
N ASN A 72 -4.64 -7.25 -7.05
CA ASN A 72 -6.01 -6.75 -7.04
C ASN A 72 -6.96 -7.95 -6.81
N LEU A 73 -8.28 -7.77 -6.94
CA LEU A 73 -9.21 -8.88 -6.72
C LEU A 73 -9.08 -9.98 -7.78
N GLU A 74 -8.77 -9.64 -9.03
CA GLU A 74 -8.64 -10.61 -10.12
C GLU A 74 -7.32 -11.40 -10.03
N ASN A 75 -6.24 -10.72 -9.67
CA ASN A 75 -4.87 -11.24 -9.60
C ASN A 75 -4.27 -10.89 -8.23
N PRO A 76 -4.64 -11.60 -7.14
CA PRO A 76 -4.13 -11.32 -5.81
C PRO A 76 -2.64 -11.67 -5.69
N VAL A 77 -1.92 -10.89 -4.89
CA VAL A 77 -0.55 -11.21 -4.47
C VAL A 77 -0.61 -11.63 -3.01
N HIS A 78 -0.20 -12.85 -2.72
CA HIS A 78 -0.24 -13.44 -1.38
C HIS A 78 1.03 -14.25 -1.13
N ALA A 79 1.19 -14.78 0.08
CA ALA A 79 2.38 -15.53 0.50
C ALA A 79 2.88 -16.57 -0.54
N LYS A 80 1.98 -17.30 -1.21
CA LYS A 80 2.35 -18.39 -2.14
C LYS A 80 2.97 -17.91 -3.46
N ASN A 81 2.65 -16.71 -3.94
CA ASN A 81 3.13 -16.18 -5.23
C ASN A 81 3.97 -14.89 -5.07
N LEU A 82 4.27 -14.46 -3.84
CA LEU A 82 5.05 -13.27 -3.56
C LEU A 82 6.48 -13.35 -4.16
N LYS A 83 7.15 -14.50 -4.03
CA LYS A 83 8.51 -14.70 -4.58
C LYS A 83 8.54 -14.56 -6.10
N GLU A 84 7.55 -15.11 -6.78
CA GLU A 84 7.36 -14.97 -8.23
C GLU A 84 7.07 -13.52 -8.60
N THR A 85 6.17 -12.85 -7.86
CA THR A 85 5.84 -11.44 -8.07
C THR A 85 7.08 -10.54 -7.95
N ILE A 86 7.93 -10.76 -6.94
CA ILE A 86 9.20 -10.04 -6.78
C ILE A 86 10.14 -10.31 -7.96
N SER A 87 10.25 -11.57 -8.38
CA SER A 87 11.09 -11.94 -9.53
C SER A 87 10.64 -11.23 -10.82
N ILE A 88 9.32 -11.12 -11.04
CA ILE A 88 8.75 -10.36 -12.16
C ILE A 88 9.13 -8.88 -12.04
N ILE A 89 8.98 -8.29 -10.85
CA ILE A 89 9.32 -6.88 -10.61
C ILE A 89 10.81 -6.62 -10.90
N ASP A 90 11.70 -7.45 -10.35
CA ASP A 90 13.16 -7.29 -10.50
C ASP A 90 13.62 -7.48 -11.94
N SER A 91 12.96 -8.37 -12.70
CA SER A 91 13.27 -8.59 -14.12
C SER A 91 12.79 -7.45 -15.03
N LYS A 92 11.68 -6.78 -14.67
CA LYS A 92 11.00 -5.80 -15.51
C LYS A 92 11.41 -4.36 -15.23
N TYR A 93 11.73 -4.05 -13.96
CA TYR A 93 11.95 -2.68 -13.51
C TYR A 93 13.37 -2.50 -12.98
N LYS A 94 14.04 -1.43 -13.41
CA LYS A 94 15.37 -1.08 -12.91
C LYS A 94 15.25 -0.17 -11.68
N ASN A 95 15.59 -0.69 -10.51
CA ASN A 95 15.56 0.05 -9.23
C ASN A 95 14.20 0.77 -8.96
N PRO A 96 13.06 0.05 -9.04
CA PRO A 96 11.75 0.65 -8.77
C PRO A 96 11.65 1.14 -7.33
N TYR A 97 10.83 2.16 -7.08
CA TYR A 97 10.38 2.53 -5.74
C TYR A 97 9.11 1.75 -5.42
N ILE A 98 9.21 0.79 -4.49
CA ILE A 98 8.16 -0.16 -4.19
C ILE A 98 7.37 0.29 -2.96
N ILE A 99 6.06 0.41 -3.10
CA ILE A 99 5.12 0.66 -2.00
C ILE A 99 4.38 -0.66 -1.72
N ALA A 100 4.67 -1.29 -0.60
CA ALA A 100 4.04 -2.52 -0.17
C ALA A 100 2.85 -2.23 0.77
N ILE A 101 1.70 -2.84 0.49
CA ILE A 101 0.45 -2.62 1.23
C ILE A 101 -0.05 -3.96 1.74
N ASP A 102 -0.36 -4.06 3.02
CA ASP A 102 -0.76 -5.31 3.66
C ASP A 102 -1.72 -5.07 4.83
N ALA A 103 -2.44 -6.11 5.23
CA ALA A 103 -3.18 -6.12 6.48
C ALA A 103 -2.28 -6.60 7.63
N CYS A 104 -2.52 -6.12 8.84
CA CYS A 104 -1.94 -6.73 10.02
C CYS A 104 -2.93 -6.79 11.19
N LEU A 105 -2.62 -7.65 12.15
CA LEU A 105 -3.25 -7.68 13.44
C LEU A 105 -2.46 -6.80 14.42
N GLY A 106 -3.13 -6.20 15.40
CA GLY A 106 -2.48 -5.33 16.37
C GLY A 106 -3.23 -5.20 17.68
N SER A 107 -2.85 -4.24 18.51
CA SER A 107 -3.57 -3.96 19.75
C SER A 107 -4.96 -3.38 19.47
N ILE A 108 -5.88 -3.54 20.42
CA ILE A 108 -7.26 -3.07 20.28
C ILE A 108 -7.36 -1.56 19.99
N GLN A 109 -6.44 -0.75 20.55
CA GLN A 109 -6.40 0.69 20.33
C GLN A 109 -5.90 1.07 18.93
N ASN A 110 -5.35 0.12 18.17
CA ASN A 110 -4.82 0.36 16.84
C ASN A 110 -5.73 -0.16 15.73
N ILE A 111 -6.82 -0.87 16.04
CA ILE A 111 -7.77 -1.34 15.03
C ILE A 111 -8.33 -0.14 14.25
N GLY A 112 -8.32 -0.23 12.93
CA GLY A 112 -8.74 0.85 12.04
C GLY A 112 -7.67 1.92 11.80
N LYS A 113 -6.45 1.76 12.34
CA LYS A 113 -5.32 2.65 12.05
C LYS A 113 -4.47 2.12 10.90
N ILE A 114 -3.77 3.04 10.26
CA ILE A 114 -2.77 2.76 9.23
C ILE A 114 -1.39 3.01 9.84
N ILE A 115 -0.48 2.09 9.62
CA ILE A 115 0.92 2.19 10.00
C ILE A 115 1.72 2.39 8.72
N VAL A 116 2.50 3.47 8.65
CA VAL A 116 3.40 3.76 7.54
C VAL A 116 4.83 3.70 8.06
N ASP A 117 5.70 2.94 7.40
CA ASP A 117 7.13 2.88 7.75
C ASP A 117 7.98 2.93 6.48
N ARG A 118 9.09 3.68 6.53
CA ARG A 118 10.08 3.78 5.43
C ARG A 118 11.04 2.60 5.47
N LYS A 119 10.46 1.40 5.49
CA LYS A 119 11.16 0.12 5.58
C LYS A 119 10.42 -0.92 4.77
N PRO A 120 11.13 -1.96 4.29
CA PRO A 120 10.51 -3.12 3.69
C PRO A 120 9.44 -3.72 4.60
N LEU A 121 8.34 -4.12 3.99
CA LEU A 121 7.33 -4.96 4.59
C LEU A 121 7.88 -6.38 4.70
N TYR A 122 7.53 -7.07 5.79
CA TYR A 122 7.76 -8.49 6.00
C TYR A 122 6.41 -9.20 6.03
N PRO A 123 5.91 -9.66 4.87
CA PRO A 123 4.56 -10.19 4.77
C PRO A 123 4.39 -11.48 5.55
N GLY A 124 3.17 -11.72 6.05
CA GLY A 124 2.81 -13.02 6.60
C GLY A 124 3.53 -13.41 7.89
N SER A 125 3.85 -12.44 8.77
CA SER A 125 4.43 -12.70 10.09
C SER A 125 3.61 -13.68 10.96
N ALA A 126 2.30 -13.80 10.69
CA ALA A 126 1.42 -14.77 11.33
C ALA A 126 1.44 -16.17 10.69
N VAL A 127 1.99 -16.34 9.48
CA VAL A 127 1.80 -17.54 8.65
C VAL A 127 3.09 -18.21 8.15
N ASN A 128 4.24 -17.53 8.02
CA ASN A 128 5.52 -18.20 7.66
C ASN A 128 6.77 -17.30 7.82
N LYS A 129 7.92 -17.90 8.18
CA LYS A 129 9.20 -17.20 8.46
C LYS A 129 10.12 -16.95 7.25
N ASP A 130 9.84 -17.51 6.07
CA ASP A 130 10.74 -17.49 4.89
C ASP A 130 10.24 -16.68 3.69
N LEU A 131 9.33 -15.71 3.93
CA LEU A 131 8.91 -14.78 2.89
C LEU A 131 9.93 -13.65 2.74
N PRO A 132 10.33 -13.30 1.49
CA PRO A 132 11.23 -12.18 1.26
C PRO A 132 10.57 -10.87 1.69
N ALA A 133 11.38 -9.97 2.24
CA ALA A 133 10.95 -8.61 2.48
C ALA A 133 10.72 -7.87 1.14
N ILE A 134 9.78 -6.93 1.11
CA ILE A 134 9.43 -6.19 -0.11
C ILE A 134 9.07 -4.75 0.22
N GLY A 135 9.43 -3.81 -0.65
CA GLY A 135 9.08 -2.41 -0.50
C GLY A 135 10.24 -1.53 -0.03
N ASP A 136 10.23 -0.29 -0.46
CA ASP A 136 10.93 0.84 0.17
C ASP A 136 10.07 1.48 1.26
N LEU A 137 8.75 1.45 1.06
CA LEU A 137 7.72 1.97 1.96
C LEU A 137 6.68 0.89 2.23
N SER A 138 6.33 0.68 3.50
CA SER A 138 5.25 -0.21 3.92
C SER A 138 4.05 0.59 4.43
N ILE A 139 2.85 0.13 4.08
CA ILE A 139 1.57 0.64 4.55
C ILE A 139 0.76 -0.54 5.07
N ASN A 140 0.60 -0.63 6.38
CA ASN A 140 -0.15 -1.70 7.02
C ASN A 140 -1.45 -1.18 7.60
N GLY A 141 -2.58 -1.77 7.22
CA GLY A 141 -3.86 -1.52 7.87
C GLY A 141 -4.07 -2.48 9.04
N VAL A 142 -4.30 -1.97 10.23
CA VAL A 142 -4.59 -2.81 11.41
C VAL A 142 -6.06 -3.21 11.37
N VAL A 143 -6.33 -4.41 10.86
CA VAL A 143 -7.69 -4.85 10.54
C VAL A 143 -8.43 -5.44 11.74
N ASN A 144 -7.70 -6.02 12.70
CA ASN A 144 -8.26 -6.65 13.88
C ASN A 144 -7.21 -6.85 14.99
N ILE A 145 -7.62 -7.46 16.11
CA ILE A 145 -6.78 -7.72 17.28
C ILE A 145 -5.81 -8.90 17.04
N SER A 146 -4.56 -8.76 17.47
CA SER A 146 -3.57 -9.86 17.52
C SER A 146 -3.77 -10.73 18.76
N GLY A 147 -3.36 -12.00 18.72
CA GLY A 147 -3.48 -12.89 19.88
C GLY A 147 -3.63 -14.36 19.49
N ALA A 148 -4.54 -15.07 20.17
CA ALA A 148 -4.81 -16.46 19.86
C ALA A 148 -5.61 -16.60 18.55
N MET A 149 -5.34 -17.66 17.80
CA MET A 149 -6.08 -18.03 16.58
C MET A 149 -6.12 -16.94 15.49
N GLU A 150 -4.99 -16.27 15.24
CA GLU A 150 -4.87 -15.17 14.27
C GLU A 150 -5.44 -15.47 12.88
N PHE A 151 -5.27 -16.71 12.40
CA PHE A 151 -5.85 -17.15 11.13
C PHE A 151 -7.39 -17.08 11.14
N MET A 152 -8.04 -17.55 12.21
CA MET A 152 -9.50 -17.48 12.37
C MET A 152 -9.97 -16.04 12.55
N VAL A 153 -9.19 -15.22 13.27
CA VAL A 153 -9.46 -13.79 13.43
C VAL A 153 -9.48 -13.08 12.08
N LEU A 154 -8.50 -13.33 11.21
CA LEU A 154 -8.49 -12.75 9.86
C LEU A 154 -9.71 -13.20 9.04
N GLN A 155 -10.08 -14.48 9.08
CA GLN A 155 -11.25 -14.99 8.36
C GLN A 155 -12.57 -14.31 8.80
N ASN A 156 -12.71 -14.01 10.10
CA ASN A 156 -13.91 -13.42 10.70
C ASN A 156 -13.81 -11.90 10.94
N THR A 157 -12.78 -11.25 10.41
CA THR A 157 -12.62 -9.80 10.57
C THR A 157 -13.77 -9.07 9.89
N ARG A 158 -14.25 -7.98 10.50
CA ARG A 158 -15.36 -7.19 9.94
C ARG A 158 -14.94 -6.53 8.62
N LEU A 159 -15.65 -6.87 7.55
CA LEU A 159 -15.45 -6.29 6.22
C LEU A 159 -15.52 -4.75 6.24
N TYR A 160 -16.38 -4.17 7.06
CA TYR A 160 -16.48 -2.71 7.22
C TYR A 160 -15.15 -2.05 7.57
N THR A 161 -14.40 -2.63 8.53
CA THR A 161 -13.08 -2.11 8.94
C THR A 161 -12.10 -2.16 7.77
N VAL A 162 -12.07 -3.29 7.06
CA VAL A 162 -11.19 -3.51 5.91
C VAL A 162 -11.52 -2.56 4.76
N MET A 163 -12.80 -2.36 4.47
CA MET A 163 -13.26 -1.44 3.43
C MET A 163 -12.94 0.02 3.75
N ASN A 164 -13.06 0.43 5.02
CA ASN A 164 -12.66 1.78 5.45
C ASN A 164 -11.16 2.01 5.26
N LEU A 165 -10.33 1.08 5.72
CA LEU A 165 -8.88 1.12 5.49
C LEU A 165 -8.55 1.15 4.00
N ALA A 166 -9.18 0.29 3.20
CA ALA A 166 -8.95 0.21 1.77
C ALA A 166 -9.29 1.53 1.06
N ASN A 167 -10.44 2.12 1.37
CA ASN A 167 -10.87 3.41 0.85
C ASN A 167 -9.89 4.54 1.22
N TYR A 168 -9.40 4.53 2.46
CA TYR A 168 -8.52 5.57 2.95
C TYR A 168 -7.14 5.51 2.28
N ILE A 169 -6.54 4.31 2.26
CA ILE A 169 -5.23 4.05 1.62
C ILE A 169 -5.32 4.36 0.12
N SER A 170 -6.34 3.85 -0.57
CA SER A 170 -6.47 4.05 -2.02
C SER A 170 -6.66 5.53 -2.37
N LYS A 171 -7.47 6.28 -1.60
CA LYS A 171 -7.65 7.72 -1.82
C LYS A 171 -6.35 8.49 -1.59
N ALA A 172 -5.62 8.22 -0.51
CA ALA A 172 -4.36 8.90 -0.22
C ALA A 172 -3.32 8.66 -1.32
N ILE A 173 -3.17 7.40 -1.77
CA ILE A 173 -2.29 7.04 -2.89
C ILE A 173 -2.73 7.75 -4.18
N TYR A 174 -4.01 7.66 -4.54
CA TYR A 174 -4.58 8.32 -5.71
C TYR A 174 -4.24 9.82 -5.72
N HIS A 175 -4.56 10.53 -4.64
CA HIS A 175 -4.28 11.97 -4.54
C HIS A 175 -2.80 12.30 -4.57
N SER A 176 -1.95 11.47 -3.96
CA SER A 176 -0.50 11.68 -3.97
C SER A 176 0.09 11.54 -5.38
N ILE A 177 -0.33 10.54 -6.15
CA ILE A 177 0.13 10.31 -7.52
C ILE A 177 -0.31 11.47 -8.42
N ILE A 178 -1.59 11.87 -8.34
CA ILE A 178 -2.13 12.98 -9.15
C ILE A 178 -1.44 14.30 -8.79
N LYS A 179 -1.21 14.58 -7.51
CA LYS A 179 -0.52 15.81 -7.09
C LYS A 179 0.92 15.83 -7.61
N THR A 180 1.68 14.75 -7.45
CA THR A 180 3.09 14.71 -7.84
C THR A 180 3.30 14.66 -9.36
N LEU A 181 2.44 13.96 -10.12
CA LEU A 181 2.53 13.89 -11.58
C LEU A 181 1.85 15.08 -12.28
N GLY A 182 0.72 15.55 -11.75
CA GLY A 182 -0.07 16.66 -12.29
C GLY A 182 0.67 18.00 -12.23
N SER A 183 1.52 18.22 -11.21
CA SER A 183 2.37 19.42 -11.14
C SER A 183 3.34 19.58 -12.33
N LYS A 184 3.65 18.51 -13.08
CA LYS A 184 4.50 18.63 -14.29
C LYS A 184 3.74 19.08 -15.53
N LYS A 185 2.41 18.97 -15.59
CA LYS A 185 1.63 19.38 -16.77
C LYS A 185 1.35 20.89 -16.84
N ASN A 186 1.49 21.63 -15.75
CA ASN A 186 1.26 23.09 -15.70
C ASN A 186 2.56 23.92 -15.85
N SER A 187 3.67 23.33 -16.31
CA SER A 187 4.94 24.03 -16.51
C SER A 187 5.38 24.16 -17.97
N PHE A 188 4.51 23.85 -18.93
CA PHE A 188 4.77 24.07 -20.36
C PHE A 188 3.58 24.78 -21.00
N ASN A 189 3.88 25.88 -21.70
CA ASN A 189 3.01 26.79 -22.48
C ASN A 189 2.47 28.06 -21.78
N ILE A 190 3.37 28.89 -21.26
CA ILE A 190 3.18 30.36 -21.30
C ILE A 190 4.49 31.03 -21.73
N GLU A 191 5.01 30.66 -22.90
CA GLU A 191 5.86 31.54 -23.72
C GLU A 191 5.51 31.20 -25.18
N ASN A 192 5.16 32.23 -25.96
CA ASN A 192 4.65 32.22 -27.35
C ASN A 192 3.13 32.25 -27.52
N ILE A 193 2.52 33.40 -27.19
CA ILE A 193 1.59 34.12 -28.07
C ILE A 193 2.01 35.60 -28.04
#